data_AF-A0A2M6YKF8-F1
#
_entry.id   AF-A0A2M6YKF8-F1
#
_cell.length_a   1.000
_cell.length_b   1.000
_cell.length_c   1.000
_cell.angle_alpha   90.00
_cell.angle_beta   90.00
_cell.angle_gamma   90.00
#
_symmetry.space_group_name_H-M   'P 1'
#
loop_
_entity.id
_entity.type
_entity.pdbx_description
1 polymer ?
#
loop_
_entity_poly.entity_id
_entity_poly.type
_entity_poly.pdbx_seq_one_letter_code
_entity_poly.pdbx_strand_id
1 'polypeptide(L)'
;MSVRRYPLIDIIRAAPCWLYEAMELTDQGRCYLYRYDPMEGTFFRATVPAGAARTHFRPLGEFDKVPLGGWVAVEERRVPRQRLRLVGSPKRASA
;
A
#
# COMPACT_ATOMS: atom_id res chain seq x y z
N MET A 1 4.66 6.29 21.72
CA MET A 1 5.00 5.26 20.70
C MET A 1 5.68 5.97 19.53
N SER A 2 6.94 5.67 19.21
CA SER A 2 7.58 6.26 18.03
C SER A 2 6.99 5.61 16.79
N VAL A 3 6.37 6.41 15.93
CA VAL A 3 5.88 5.93 14.63
C VAL A 3 7.09 5.62 13.75
N ARG A 4 7.29 4.34 13.41
CA ARG A 4 8.39 3.92 12.54
C ARG A 4 8.11 4.38 11.11
N ARG A 5 9.08 5.07 10.52
CA ARG A 5 9.04 5.53 9.13
C ARG A 5 9.96 4.66 8.27
N TYR A 6 9.52 4.39 7.05
CA TYR A 6 10.20 3.52 6.10
C TYR A 6 10.53 4.29 4.82
N PRO A 7 11.67 4.00 4.17
CA PRO A 7 11.89 4.36 2.78
C PRO A 7 11.03 3.47 1.87
N LEU A 8 10.62 3.98 0.72
CA LEU A 8 9.73 3.28 -0.21
C LEU A 8 10.34 1.96 -0.70
N ILE A 9 11.66 1.95 -0.95
CA ILE A 9 12.38 0.76 -1.42
C ILE A 9 12.30 -0.41 -0.43
N ASP A 10 12.30 -0.13 0.87
CA ASP A 10 12.19 -1.18 1.90
C ASP A 10 10.78 -1.75 1.92
N ILE A 11 9.76 -0.92 1.70
CA ILE A 11 8.37 -1.37 1.62
C ILE A 11 8.15 -2.27 0.42
N ILE A 12 8.66 -1.87 -0.75
CA ILE A 12 8.55 -2.67 -1.99
C ILE A 12 9.23 -4.03 -1.83
N ARG A 13 10.31 -4.11 -1.04
CA ARG A 13 11.04 -5.36 -0.76
C ARG A 13 10.44 -6.17 0.39
N ALA A 14 9.58 -5.59 1.21
CA ALA A 14 9.02 -6.22 2.40
C ALA A 14 7.80 -7.10 2.07
N ALA A 15 7.40 -7.94 3.04
CA ALA A 15 6.18 -8.73 2.93
C ALA A 15 4.95 -7.79 2.86
N PRO A 16 4.02 -7.99 1.90
CA PRO A 16 3.02 -6.99 1.53
C PRO A 16 1.82 -6.90 2.48
N CYS A 17 1.93 -7.30 3.74
CA CYS A 17 0.79 -7.40 4.66
C CYS A 17 0.31 -6.06 5.25
N TRP A 18 0.80 -4.92 4.78
CA TRP A 18 0.43 -3.59 5.31
C TRP A 18 0.11 -2.59 4.21
N LEU A 19 -0.87 -1.74 4.46
CA LEU A 19 -1.02 -0.46 3.77
C LEU A 19 -0.05 0.56 4.38
N TYR A 20 0.56 1.35 3.51
CA TYR A 20 1.49 2.40 3.92
C TYR A 20 1.00 3.77 3.48
N GLU A 21 1.22 4.78 4.32
CA GLU A 21 0.90 6.17 4.00
C GLU A 21 2.09 7.10 4.18
N ALA A 22 2.18 8.12 3.33
CA ALA A 22 3.14 9.22 3.43
C ALA A 22 2.42 10.54 3.18
N MET A 23 2.84 11.59 3.90
CA MET A 23 2.29 12.93 3.74
C MET A 23 3.34 13.86 3.13
N GLU A 24 2.91 14.72 2.21
CA GLU A 24 3.75 15.72 1.57
C GLU A 24 3.07 17.10 1.70
N LEU A 25 3.80 18.08 2.22
CA LEU A 25 3.39 19.48 2.19
C LEU A 25 4.21 20.20 1.11
N THR A 26 3.53 20.73 0.11
CA THR A 26 4.17 21.52 -0.95
C THR A 26 4.47 22.95 -0.50
N ASP A 27 5.38 23.60 -1.21
CA ASP A 27 5.69 25.02 -1.08
C ASP A 27 4.47 25.94 -1.28
N GLN A 28 3.50 25.49 -2.10
CA GLN A 28 2.21 26.16 -2.31
C GLN A 28 1.19 25.92 -1.18
N GLY A 29 1.59 25.26 -0.08
CA GLY A 29 0.72 24.98 1.06
C GLY A 29 -0.31 23.89 0.81
N ARG A 30 -0.21 23.14 -0.29
CA ARG A 30 -1.07 21.96 -0.55
C ARG A 30 -0.52 20.76 0.21
N CYS A 31 -1.40 20.08 0.94
CA CYS A 31 -1.09 18.83 1.61
C CYS A 31 -1.62 17.65 0.78
N TYR A 32 -0.74 16.71 0.46
CA TYR A 32 -1.07 15.45 -0.19
C TYR A 32 -0.87 14.30 0.78
N LEU A 33 -1.82 13.37 0.78
CA LEU A 33 -1.69 12.08 1.44
C LEU A 33 -1.55 11.01 0.37
N TYR A 34 -0.43 10.30 0.39
CA TYR A 34 -0.15 9.17 -0.47
C TYR A 34 -0.44 7.88 0.29
N ARG A 35 -0.98 6.89 -0.40
CA ARG A 35 -1.18 5.54 0.11
C ARG A 35 -0.60 4.54 -0.88
N TYR A 36 0.10 3.53 -0.38
CA TYR A 36 0.61 2.42 -1.17
C TYR A 36 0.02 1.12 -0.63
N ASP A 37 -0.54 0.33 -1.54
CA ASP A 37 -0.93 -1.05 -1.28
C ASP A 37 0.09 -1.98 -1.98
N PRO A 38 1.02 -2.59 -1.23
CA PRO A 38 1.98 -3.52 -1.79
C PRO A 38 1.36 -4.83 -2.28
N MET A 39 0.15 -5.21 -1.83
CA MET A 39 -0.53 -6.41 -2.34
C MET A 39 -1.04 -6.19 -3.76
N GLU A 40 -1.60 -5.02 -4.02
CA GLU A 40 -2.12 -4.62 -5.33
C GLU A 40 -1.06 -3.91 -6.20
N GLY A 41 0.13 -3.66 -5.65
CA GLY A 41 1.19 -2.90 -6.31
C GLY A 41 0.76 -1.49 -6.75
N THR A 42 -0.24 -0.91 -6.08
CA THR A 42 -0.93 0.30 -6.55
C THR A 42 -0.73 1.47 -5.60
N PHE A 43 -0.41 2.63 -6.17
CA PHE A 43 -0.30 3.90 -5.44
C PHE A 43 -1.57 4.73 -5.59
N PHE A 44 -1.91 5.44 -4.53
CA PHE A 44 -3.02 6.38 -4.49
C PHE A 44 -2.57 7.71 -3.90
N ARG A 45 -3.23 8.79 -4.33
CA ARG A 45 -3.06 10.14 -3.76
C ARG A 45 -4.42 10.76 -3.45
N ALA A 46 -4.48 11.44 -2.33
CA ALA A 46 -5.54 12.37 -2.01
C ALA A 46 -4.94 13.75 -1.76
N THR A 47 -5.60 14.80 -2.24
CA THR A 47 -5.41 16.14 -1.68
C THR A 47 -6.16 16.17 -0.36
N VAL A 48 -5.57 16.75 0.68
CA VAL A 48 -6.23 16.94 1.98
C VAL A 48 -6.70 18.40 2.07
N PRO A 49 -7.99 18.71 1.77
CA PRO A 49 -8.52 20.04 1.99
C PRO A 49 -8.80 20.24 3.48
N ALA A 50 -8.58 21.45 3.97
CA ALA A 50 -9.06 21.83 5.30
C ALA A 50 -10.59 21.67 5.36
N GLY A 51 -11.09 20.85 6.30
CA GLY A 51 -12.53 20.67 6.53
C GLY A 51 -13.22 19.54 5.75
N ALA A 52 -12.51 18.70 5.00
CA ALA A 52 -13.13 17.57 4.31
C ALA A 52 -13.60 16.50 5.30
N ALA A 53 -14.87 16.07 5.19
CA ALA A 53 -15.45 15.02 6.03
C ALA A 53 -14.82 13.64 5.76
N ARG A 54 -14.26 13.42 4.56
CA ARG A 54 -13.57 12.19 4.15
C ARG A 54 -12.47 12.47 3.14
N THR A 55 -11.37 11.72 3.23
CA THR A 55 -10.27 11.75 2.28
C THR A 55 -10.61 10.91 1.05
N HIS A 56 -10.64 11.53 -0.13
CA HIS A 56 -10.90 10.82 -1.39
C HIS A 56 -9.60 10.49 -2.11
N PHE A 57 -9.22 9.21 -2.08
CA PHE A 57 -8.05 8.71 -2.79
C PHE A 57 -8.34 8.46 -4.27
N ARG A 58 -7.38 8.79 -5.12
CA ARG A 58 -7.39 8.46 -6.56
C ARG A 58 -6.14 7.65 -6.89
N PRO A 59 -6.22 6.63 -7.76
CA PRO A 59 -5.05 5.89 -8.19
C PRO A 59 -4.08 6.82 -8.95
N LEU A 60 -2.79 6.55 -8.80
CA LEU A 60 -1.72 7.22 -9.53
C LEU A 60 -1.31 6.40 -10.76
N GLY A 61 -0.94 7.09 -11.83
CA GLY A 61 -0.40 6.49 -13.05
C GLY A 61 1.11 6.27 -13.00
N GLU A 62 1.65 5.67 -14.05
CA GLU A 62 3.08 5.32 -14.17
C GLU A 62 4.03 6.53 -14.05
N PHE A 63 3.59 7.71 -14.51
CA PHE A 63 4.40 8.93 -14.51
C PHE A 63 4.15 9.84 -13.30
N ASP A 64 3.23 9.46 -12.41
CA ASP A 64 2.98 10.23 -11.20
C ASP A 64 4.11 10.04 -10.20
N LYS A 65 4.48 11.14 -9.53
CA LYS A 65 5.53 11.13 -8.51
C LYS A 65 4.96 10.70 -7.17
N VAL A 66 5.77 9.99 -6.39
CA VAL A 66 5.48 9.58 -5.02
C VAL A 66 6.67 9.88 -4.10
N PRO A 67 6.43 10.06 -2.78
CA PRO A 67 7.52 10.23 -1.82
C PRO A 67 8.44 9.01 -1.78
N LEU A 68 9.76 9.24 -1.78
CA LEU A 68 10.74 8.15 -1.62
C LEU A 68 10.89 7.68 -0.16
N GLY A 69 10.38 8.45 0.80
CA GLY A 69 10.49 8.14 2.22
C GLY A 69 9.42 8.82 3.06
N GLY A 70 9.45 8.55 4.37
CA GLY A 70 8.47 9.07 5.32
C GLY A 70 7.20 8.22 5.42
N TRP A 71 7.19 7.03 4.81
CA TRP A 71 6.06 6.12 4.81
C TRP A 71 5.87 5.46 6.17
N VAL A 72 4.61 5.29 6.57
CA VAL A 72 4.21 4.67 7.84
C VAL A 72 3.24 3.55 7.54
N ALA A 73 3.39 2.40 8.18
CA ALA A 73 2.40 1.33 8.14
C ALA A 73 1.15 1.74 8.93
N VAL A 74 -0.02 1.78 8.28
CA VAL A 74 -1.25 2.30 8.89
C VAL A 74 -2.32 1.24 9.11
N GLU A 75 -2.34 0.18 8.31
CA GLU A 75 -3.35 -0.87 8.40
C GLU A 75 -2.78 -2.21 7.94
N GLU A 76 -2.94 -3.25 8.75
CA GLU A 76 -2.56 -4.61 8.35
C GLU A 76 -3.64 -5.18 7.41
N ARG A 77 -3.24 -5.52 6.19
CA ARG A 77 -4.12 -6.22 5.25
C ARG A 77 -4.18 -7.68 5.66
N ARG A 78 -5.36 -8.12 6.11
CA ARG A 78 -5.63 -9.54 6.31
C ARG A 78 -5.64 -10.24 4.95
N VAL A 79 -4.54 -10.90 4.61
CA VAL A 79 -4.50 -11.85 3.50
C VAL A 79 -5.43 -13.01 3.86
N PRO A 80 -6.49 -13.30 3.09
CA PRO A 80 -7.25 -14.52 3.31
C PRO A 80 -6.28 -15.70 3.19
N ARG A 81 -6.12 -16.47 4.26
CA ARG A 81 -5.34 -17.72 4.25
C ARG A 81 -6.06 -18.81 3.44
N GLN A 82 -6.58 -18.49 2.26
CA GLN A 82 -6.89 -19.52 1.29
C GLN A 82 -5.56 -20.09 0.83
N ARG A 83 -5.11 -21.14 1.53
CA ARG A 83 -4.10 -22.04 1.00
C ARG A 83 -4.64 -22.52 -0.34
N LEU A 84 -4.11 -21.99 -1.43
CA LEU A 84 -4.35 -22.52 -2.77
C LEU A 84 -4.09 -24.03 -2.67
N ARG A 85 -5.15 -24.83 -2.79
CA ARG A 85 -5.00 -26.28 -2.81
C ARG A 85 -4.58 -26.63 -4.23
N LEU A 86 -3.43 -27.27 -4.36
CA LEU A 86 -3.01 -27.85 -5.63
C LEU A 86 -4.08 -28.89 -6.02
N VAL A 87 -4.83 -28.62 -7.08
CA VAL A 87 -5.76 -29.60 -7.65
C VAL A 87 -4.94 -30.57 -8.49
N GLY A 88 -4.32 -31.56 -7.84
CA GLY A 88 -3.74 -32.71 -8.49
C GLY A 88 -4.75 -33.84 -8.49
N SER A 89 -5.14 -34.33 -9.66
CA SER A 89 -5.91 -35.58 -9.77
C SER A 89 -5.09 -36.70 -9.13
N PRO A 90 -5.61 -37.47 -8.15
CA PRO A 90 -4.90 -38.63 -7.66
C PRO A 90 -4.72 -39.61 -8.82
N LYS A 91 -3.50 -39.73 -9.32
CA LYS A 91 -3.10 -40.80 -10.21
C LYS A 91 -3.29 -42.09 -9.42
N ARG A 92 -4.38 -42.83 -9.69
CA ARG A 92 -4.55 -44.18 -9.17
C ARG A 92 -3.30 -44.97 -9.56
N ALA A 93 -2.50 -45.35 -8.58
CA ALA A 93 -1.54 -46.41 -8.75
C ALA A 93 -2.37 -47.69 -8.93
N SER A 94 -2.51 -48.14 -10.18
CA SER A 94 -2.95 -49.50 -10.45
C SER A 94 -1.82 -50.43 -10.03
N ALA A 95 -2.10 -51.24 -9.02
CA ALA A 95 -1.38 -52.47 -8.72
C ALA A 95 -1.94 -53.61 -9.58
#